data_AF-A0A535A9L5-F1
#
_entry.id   AF-A0A535A9L5-F1
#
_cell.length_a   1.000
_cell.length_b   1.000
_cell.length_c   1.000
_cell.angle_alpha   90.00
_cell.angle_beta   90.00
_cell.angle_gamma   90.00
#
_symmetry.space_group_name_H-M   'P 1'
#
loop_
_entity.id
_entity.type
_entity.pdbx_description
1 polymer ?
#
loop_
_entity_poly.entity_id
_entity_poly.type
_entity_poly.pdbx_seq_one_letter_code
_entity_poly.pdbx_strand_id
1 'polypeptide(L)'
;MAFLTPEEFGAAIGVLAEHHGVERLRERFARMNAFTSRRGLNSATAIADRLFALSGGLRRQVAATLAFSSLWQELVGARLGDAGEKRLETLAEEVNACLAEDESIVAGKEGELDRALDSYRDALAGAVGPAVARLDMLMKAVPAVADRLRAAAAAPPVPQAEG
;
A
#
# COMPACT_ATOMS: atom_id res chain seq x y z
N MET A 1 2.68 6.17 -10.29
CA MET A 1 2.59 5.36 -9.04
C MET A 1 3.97 5.05 -8.50
N ALA A 2 4.13 5.13 -7.18
CA ALA A 2 5.35 4.81 -6.48
C ALA A 2 5.53 3.29 -6.35
N PHE A 3 6.79 2.85 -6.39
CA PHE A 3 7.14 1.45 -6.19
C PHE A 3 7.49 1.19 -4.73
N LEU A 4 7.12 0.02 -4.23
CA LEU A 4 7.44 -0.38 -2.85
C LEU A 4 8.93 -0.69 -2.71
N THR A 5 9.50 -0.31 -1.58
CA THR A 5 10.82 -0.79 -1.15
C THR A 5 10.74 -2.28 -0.77
N PRO A 6 11.88 -3.00 -0.65
CA PRO A 6 11.88 -4.38 -0.18
C PRO A 6 11.18 -4.55 1.18
N GLU A 7 11.40 -3.60 2.09
CA GLU A 7 10.79 -3.60 3.42
C GLU A 7 9.26 -3.39 3.35
N GLU A 8 8.80 -2.40 2.57
CA GLU A 8 7.38 -2.13 2.37
C GLU A 8 6.66 -3.32 1.71
N PHE A 9 7.30 -3.91 0.70
CA PHE A 9 6.76 -5.09 0.02
C PHE A 9 6.71 -6.30 0.95
N GLY A 10 7.76 -6.51 1.75
CA GLY A 10 7.82 -7.54 2.78
C GLY A 10 6.70 -7.39 3.81
N ALA A 11 6.47 -6.16 4.29
CA ALA A 11 5.37 -5.86 5.20
C ALA A 11 3.99 -6.16 4.59
N ALA A 12 3.78 -5.81 3.32
CA ALA A 12 2.52 -6.11 2.62
C ALA A 12 2.27 -7.62 2.47
N ILE A 13 3.32 -8.40 2.16
CA ILE A 13 3.21 -9.86 2.13
C ILE A 13 2.98 -10.43 3.54
N GLY A 14 3.59 -9.84 4.57
CA GLY A 14 3.32 -10.17 5.97
C GLY A 14 1.84 -10.04 6.31
N VAL A 15 1.22 -8.90 5.98
CA VAL A 15 -0.23 -8.66 6.17
C VAL A 15 -1.08 -9.73 5.45
N LEU A 16 -0.76 -10.04 4.18
CA LEU A 16 -1.49 -11.07 3.44
C LEU A 16 -1.30 -12.46 4.07
N ALA A 17 -0.11 -12.74 4.61
CA ALA A 17 0.21 -14.01 5.25
C ALA A 17 -0.49 -14.16 6.60
N GLU A 18 -0.60 -13.08 7.38
CA GLU A 18 -1.40 -13.04 8.61
C GLU A 18 -2.89 -13.27 8.31
N HIS A 19 -3.40 -12.68 7.23
CA HIS A 19 -4.81 -12.82 6.87
C HIS A 19 -5.17 -14.22 6.34
N HIS A 20 -4.34 -14.82 5.48
CA HIS A 20 -4.65 -16.10 4.83
C HIS A 20 -3.99 -17.32 5.47
N GLY A 21 -2.92 -17.13 6.23
CA GLY A 21 -1.93 -18.16 6.54
C GLY A 21 -0.91 -18.33 5.40
N VAL A 22 0.37 -18.55 5.75
CA VAL A 22 1.49 -18.62 4.79
C VAL A 22 1.28 -19.68 3.71
N GLU A 23 0.84 -20.89 4.08
CA GLU A 23 0.65 -21.98 3.14
C GLU A 23 -0.44 -21.68 2.11
N ARG A 24 -1.59 -21.20 2.60
CA ARG A 24 -2.71 -20.82 1.74
C ARG A 24 -2.34 -19.64 0.84
N LEU A 25 -1.64 -18.64 1.37
CA LEU A 25 -1.14 -17.52 0.58
C LEU A 25 -0.25 -18.00 -0.58
N ARG A 26 0.73 -18.87 -0.30
CA ARG A 26 1.58 -19.48 -1.31
C ARG A 26 0.77 -20.21 -2.38
N GLU A 27 -0.24 -20.98 -1.97
CA GLU A 27 -1.09 -21.70 -2.93
C GLU A 27 -1.89 -20.76 -3.81
N ARG A 28 -2.46 -19.69 -3.25
CA ARG A 28 -3.17 -18.67 -4.02
C ARG A 28 -2.26 -18.03 -5.06
N PHE A 29 -1.05 -17.63 -4.67
CA PHE A 29 -0.05 -17.11 -5.60
C PHE A 29 0.32 -18.11 -6.70
N ALA A 30 0.51 -19.38 -6.34
CA ALA A 30 0.81 -20.44 -7.32
C ALA A 30 -0.35 -20.63 -8.33
N ARG A 31 -1.60 -20.62 -7.87
CA ARG A 31 -2.79 -20.74 -8.73
C ARG A 31 -2.93 -19.59 -9.72
N MET A 32 -2.47 -18.39 -9.35
CA MET A 32 -2.44 -17.22 -10.22
C MET A 32 -1.15 -17.13 -11.06
N ASN A 33 -0.32 -18.18 -11.09
CA ASN A 33 0.94 -18.23 -11.83
C ASN A 33 1.96 -17.14 -11.42
N ALA A 34 1.93 -16.68 -10.17
CA ALA A 34 2.85 -15.65 -9.67
C ALA A 34 4.32 -16.11 -9.67
N PHE A 35 4.55 -17.43 -9.59
CA PHE A 35 5.86 -18.07 -9.71
C PHE A 35 5.70 -19.51 -10.21
N THR A 36 6.76 -20.06 -10.79
CA THR A 36 6.76 -21.40 -11.40
C THR A 36 7.04 -22.53 -10.41
N SER A 37 7.65 -22.23 -9.25
CA SER A 37 7.99 -23.22 -8.23
C SER A 37 7.67 -22.73 -6.83
N ARG A 38 7.10 -23.64 -6.02
CA ARG A 38 6.77 -23.43 -4.60
C ARG A 38 7.93 -23.79 -3.66
N ARG A 39 9.01 -24.36 -4.18
CA ARG A 39 10.10 -24.91 -3.36
C ARG A 39 10.77 -23.79 -2.55
N GLY A 40 10.88 -23.98 -1.24
CA GLY A 40 11.51 -23.04 -0.31
C GLY A 40 10.63 -21.85 0.11
N LEU A 41 9.38 -21.76 -0.36
CA LEU A 41 8.46 -20.69 0.00
C LEU A 41 7.66 -21.07 1.26
N ASN A 42 8.35 -21.27 2.38
CA ASN A 42 7.73 -21.76 3.62
C ASN A 42 7.51 -20.66 4.68
N SER A 43 7.82 -19.42 4.34
CA SER A 43 7.63 -18.25 5.21
C SER A 43 7.13 -17.06 4.39
N ALA A 44 6.50 -16.09 5.07
CA ALA A 44 6.09 -14.83 4.44
C ALA A 44 7.29 -14.11 3.81
N THR A 45 8.43 -14.07 4.51
CA THR A 45 9.69 -13.49 4.00
C THR A 45 10.15 -14.15 2.71
N ALA A 46 10.19 -15.49 2.65
CA ALA A 46 10.63 -16.20 1.44
C ALA A 46 9.69 -15.96 0.25
N ILE A 47 8.38 -15.84 0.51
CA ILE A 47 7.38 -15.46 -0.50
C ILE A 47 7.64 -14.02 -0.96
N ALA A 48 7.87 -13.10 -0.04
CA ALA A 48 8.13 -11.70 -0.32
C ALA A 48 9.37 -11.52 -1.19
N ASP A 49 10.51 -12.11 -0.81
CA ASP A 49 11.76 -12.02 -1.56
C ASP A 49 11.58 -12.53 -2.99
N ARG A 50 10.88 -13.66 -3.16
CA ARG A 50 10.60 -14.23 -4.48
C ARG A 50 9.74 -13.31 -5.33
N LEU A 51 8.62 -12.82 -4.77
CA LEU A 51 7.69 -11.96 -5.50
C LEU A 51 8.31 -10.58 -5.80
N PHE A 52 9.11 -10.05 -4.88
CA PHE A 52 9.83 -8.80 -5.07
C PHE A 52 10.83 -8.93 -6.22
N ALA A 53 11.63 -10.01 -6.26
CA ALA A 53 12.58 -10.25 -7.34
C ALA A 53 11.90 -10.40 -8.72
N LEU A 54 10.74 -11.04 -8.77
CA LEU A 54 9.97 -11.24 -10.01
C LEU A 54 9.30 -9.95 -10.49
N SER A 55 8.58 -9.26 -9.59
CA SER A 55 7.84 -8.03 -9.89
C SER A 55 8.73 -6.78 -9.97
N GLY A 56 9.93 -6.82 -9.41
CA GLY A 56 10.75 -5.64 -9.19
C GLY A 56 10.12 -4.65 -8.21
N GLY A 57 9.44 -5.15 -7.17
CA GLY A 57 8.67 -4.28 -6.25
C GLY A 57 7.48 -3.61 -6.95
N LEU A 58 6.72 -4.39 -7.73
CA LEU A 58 5.59 -3.95 -8.57
C LEU A 58 5.94 -3.08 -9.79
N ARG A 59 7.23 -2.88 -10.08
CA ARG A 59 7.70 -2.13 -11.27
C ARG A 59 7.33 -2.79 -12.59
N ARG A 60 7.33 -4.12 -12.63
CA ARG A 60 7.09 -4.91 -13.85
C ARG A 60 5.64 -5.36 -13.90
N GLN A 61 5.00 -5.24 -15.05
CA GLN A 61 3.65 -5.76 -15.28
C GLN A 61 3.72 -7.25 -15.62
N VAL A 62 3.88 -8.08 -14.60
CA VAL A 62 4.02 -9.54 -14.71
C VAL A 62 3.01 -10.25 -13.81
N ALA A 63 2.85 -11.56 -13.97
CA ALA A 63 1.92 -12.37 -13.19
C ALA A 63 2.07 -12.19 -11.66
N ALA A 64 3.31 -12.03 -11.16
CA ALA A 64 3.55 -11.75 -9.75
C ALA A 64 2.89 -10.44 -9.26
N THR A 65 2.98 -9.37 -10.07
CA THR A 65 2.37 -8.07 -9.77
C THR A 65 0.84 -8.18 -9.79
N LEU A 66 0.28 -8.79 -10.83
CA LEU A 66 -1.17 -8.95 -10.96
C LEU A 66 -1.76 -9.80 -9.82
N ALA A 67 -1.09 -10.90 -9.47
CA ALA A 67 -1.51 -11.77 -8.38
C ALA A 67 -1.46 -11.05 -7.03
N PHE A 68 -0.40 -10.27 -6.78
CA PHE A 68 -0.30 -9.45 -5.57
C PHE A 68 -1.42 -8.41 -5.51
N SER A 69 -1.60 -7.63 -6.57
CA SER A 69 -2.63 -6.59 -6.62
C SER A 69 -4.03 -7.17 -6.43
N SER A 70 -4.33 -8.33 -7.04
CA SER A 70 -5.62 -8.99 -6.88
C SER A 70 -5.89 -9.39 -5.42
N LEU A 71 -4.93 -10.03 -4.74
CA LEU A 71 -5.11 -10.42 -3.34
C LEU A 71 -5.16 -9.22 -2.40
N TRP A 72 -4.39 -8.16 -2.70
CA TRP A 72 -4.43 -6.94 -1.92
C TRP A 72 -5.77 -6.22 -2.04
N GLN A 73 -6.29 -6.06 -3.26
CA GLN A 73 -7.60 -5.46 -3.49
C GLN A 73 -8.73 -6.30 -2.88
N GLU A 74 -8.64 -7.64 -2.91
CA GLU A 74 -9.59 -8.51 -2.21
C GLU A 74 -9.58 -8.23 -0.70
N LEU A 75 -8.40 -8.14 -0.08
CA LEU A 75 -8.27 -7.84 1.36
C LEU A 75 -8.85 -6.46 1.72
N VAL A 76 -8.50 -5.42 0.97
CA VAL A 76 -8.91 -4.04 1.24
C VAL A 76 -10.40 -3.86 0.95
N GLY A 77 -10.86 -4.27 -0.23
CA GLY A 77 -12.26 -4.12 -0.65
C GLY A 77 -13.23 -4.86 0.26
N ALA A 78 -12.90 -6.09 0.69
CA ALA A 78 -13.74 -6.85 1.62
C ALA A 78 -13.95 -6.16 2.98
N ARG A 79 -13.04 -5.27 3.39
CA ARG A 79 -13.12 -4.54 4.66
C ARG A 79 -13.75 -3.15 4.51
N LEU A 80 -13.64 -2.55 3.34
CA LEU A 80 -14.06 -1.18 3.08
C LEU A 80 -15.57 -1.09 2.79
N GLY A 81 -16.07 -1.98 1.92
CA GLY A 81 -17.44 -1.95 1.39
C GLY A 81 -17.78 -0.68 0.59
N ASP A 82 -18.94 -0.69 -0.08
CA ASP A 82 -19.33 0.35 -1.04
C ASP A 82 -19.32 1.78 -0.46
N ALA A 83 -19.74 1.95 0.80
CA ALA A 83 -19.78 3.25 1.45
C ALA A 83 -18.37 3.78 1.76
N GLY A 84 -17.46 2.90 2.17
CA GLY A 84 -16.07 3.25 2.40
C GLY A 84 -15.34 3.55 1.10
N GLU A 85 -15.62 2.78 0.02
CA GLU A 85 -15.08 3.02 -1.32
C GLU A 85 -15.43 4.43 -1.81
N LYS A 86 -16.71 4.80 -1.79
CA LYS A 86 -17.15 6.16 -2.18
C LYS A 86 -16.50 7.26 -1.34
N ARG A 87 -16.35 7.04 -0.04
CA ARG A 87 -15.69 8.01 0.84
C ARG A 87 -14.22 8.18 0.46
N LEU A 88 -13.51 7.09 0.17
CA LEU A 88 -12.11 7.16 -0.26
C LEU A 88 -11.95 7.78 -1.65
N GLU A 89 -12.91 7.59 -2.55
CA GLU A 89 -12.92 8.27 -3.85
C GLU A 89 -12.95 9.79 -3.67
N THR A 90 -13.87 10.33 -2.86
CA THR A 90 -13.92 11.77 -2.56
C THR A 90 -12.62 12.28 -1.92
N LEU A 91 -12.07 11.54 -0.95
CA LEU A 91 -10.80 11.93 -0.32
C LEU A 91 -9.61 11.86 -1.29
N ALA A 92 -9.64 10.93 -2.26
CA ALA A 92 -8.63 10.87 -3.31
C ALA A 92 -8.71 12.09 -4.24
N GLU A 93 -9.91 12.58 -4.54
CA GLU A 93 -10.09 13.83 -5.31
C GLU A 93 -9.47 15.03 -4.60
N GLU A 94 -9.60 15.14 -3.27
CA GLU A 94 -8.97 16.20 -2.48
C GLU A 94 -7.43 16.12 -2.54
N VAL A 95 -6.86 14.91 -2.46
CA VAL A 95 -5.42 14.69 -2.65
C VAL A 95 -4.99 15.10 -4.06
N ASN A 96 -5.72 14.68 -5.08
CA ASN A 96 -5.42 14.98 -6.48
C ASN A 96 -5.54 16.48 -6.78
N ALA A 97 -6.45 17.20 -6.12
CA ALA A 97 -6.57 18.66 -6.25
C ALA A 97 -5.34 19.42 -5.75
N CYS A 98 -4.45 18.78 -4.99
CA CYS A 98 -3.18 19.32 -4.53
C CYS A 98 -2.01 19.02 -5.48
N LEU A 99 -2.25 18.28 -6.56
CA LEU A 99 -1.24 17.88 -7.53
C LEU A 99 -1.40 18.66 -8.84
N ALA A 100 -0.27 18.91 -9.50
CA ALA A 100 -0.24 19.43 -10.85
C ALA A 100 -0.44 18.29 -11.88
N GLU A 101 -0.59 18.66 -13.15
CA GLU A 101 -0.77 17.69 -14.25
C GLU A 101 0.40 16.69 -14.37
N ASP A 102 1.61 17.08 -13.96
CA ASP A 102 2.81 16.24 -13.95
C ASP A 102 2.96 15.42 -12.66
N GLU A 103 1.91 15.33 -11.83
CA GLU A 103 1.88 14.66 -10.53
C GLU A 103 2.80 15.28 -9.46
N SER A 104 3.38 16.47 -9.72
CA SER A 104 4.12 17.23 -8.71
C SER A 104 3.17 17.90 -7.73
N ILE A 105 3.63 18.19 -6.51
CA ILE A 105 2.84 18.91 -5.51
C ILE A 105 2.80 20.39 -5.91
N VAL A 106 1.60 20.97 -5.98
CA VAL A 106 1.44 22.40 -6.27
C VAL A 106 2.04 23.22 -5.13
N ALA A 107 2.90 24.17 -5.47
CA ALA A 107 3.55 25.05 -4.49
C ALA A 107 2.50 25.79 -3.63
N GLY A 108 2.65 25.72 -2.30
CA GLY A 108 1.73 26.33 -1.35
C GLY A 108 0.54 25.46 -0.95
N LYS A 109 0.35 24.28 -1.57
CA LYS A 109 -0.69 23.31 -1.21
C LYS A 109 -0.22 22.21 -0.25
N GLU A 110 1.02 22.25 0.23
CA GLU A 110 1.60 21.20 1.07
C GLU A 110 0.77 20.92 2.32
N GLY A 111 0.28 21.97 3.00
CA GLY A 111 -0.57 21.82 4.19
C GLY A 111 -2.03 21.45 3.89
N GLU A 112 -2.51 21.64 2.66
CA GLU A 112 -3.80 21.12 2.20
C GLU A 112 -3.66 19.62 1.89
N LEU A 113 -2.59 19.25 1.19
CA LEU A 113 -2.22 17.86 0.91
C LEU A 113 -2.06 17.05 2.20
N ASP A 114 -1.38 17.57 3.21
CA ASP A 114 -1.23 16.87 4.50
C ASP A 114 -2.57 16.55 5.14
N ARG A 115 -3.49 17.53 5.18
CA ARG A 115 -4.83 17.33 5.75
C ARG A 115 -5.66 16.33 4.96
N ALA A 116 -5.56 16.37 3.63
CA ALA A 116 -6.22 15.40 2.75
C ALA A 116 -5.65 13.99 2.96
N LEU A 117 -4.32 13.84 3.05
CA LEU A 117 -3.65 12.57 3.32
C LEU A 117 -3.98 12.02 4.71
N ASP A 118 -4.03 12.86 5.73
CA ASP A 118 -4.44 12.48 7.09
C ASP A 118 -5.89 11.99 7.09
N SER A 119 -6.80 12.73 6.45
CA SER A 119 -8.22 12.36 6.36
C SER A 119 -8.42 11.03 5.60
N TYR A 120 -7.67 10.86 4.49
CA TYR A 120 -7.65 9.62 3.72
C TYR A 120 -7.13 8.45 4.56
N ARG A 121 -6.00 8.64 5.24
CA ARG A 121 -5.39 7.63 6.12
C ARG A 121 -6.35 7.22 7.22
N ASP A 122 -6.97 8.17 7.90
CA ASP A 122 -7.84 7.90 9.05
C ASP A 122 -9.12 7.16 8.62
N ALA A 123 -9.71 7.55 7.48
CA ALA A 123 -10.85 6.84 6.90
C ALA A 123 -10.49 5.39 6.54
N LEU A 124 -9.35 5.18 5.88
CA LEU A 124 -8.88 3.86 5.48
C LEU A 124 -8.50 3.02 6.71
N ALA A 125 -7.74 3.58 7.66
CA ALA A 125 -7.30 2.90 8.87
C ALA A 125 -8.48 2.48 9.76
N GLY A 126 -9.57 3.24 9.78
CA GLY A 126 -10.81 2.86 10.47
C GLY A 126 -11.42 1.56 9.94
N ALA A 127 -11.20 1.22 8.66
CA ALA A 127 -11.71 0.00 8.04
C ALA A 127 -10.68 -1.15 8.03
N VAL A 128 -9.41 -0.86 7.71
CA VAL A 128 -8.40 -1.89 7.44
C VAL A 128 -7.29 -1.99 8.48
N GLY A 129 -7.24 -1.05 9.44
CA GLY A 129 -6.15 -0.88 10.39
C GLY A 129 -5.00 -0.02 9.84
N PRO A 130 -4.20 0.62 10.72
CA PRO A 130 -3.22 1.63 10.34
C PRO A 130 -2.09 1.10 9.45
N ALA A 131 -1.62 -0.13 9.69
CA ALA A 131 -0.56 -0.74 8.89
C ALA A 131 -0.99 -0.98 7.43
N VAL A 132 -2.20 -1.53 7.24
CA VAL A 132 -2.75 -1.78 5.89
C VAL A 132 -3.05 -0.47 5.18
N ALA A 133 -3.60 0.51 5.90
CA ALA A 133 -3.87 1.84 5.34
C ALA A 133 -2.61 2.51 4.80
N ARG A 134 -1.53 2.50 5.58
CA ARG A 134 -0.24 3.08 5.14
C ARG A 134 0.30 2.40 3.88
N LEU A 135 0.28 1.07 3.84
CA LEU A 135 0.81 0.33 2.69
C LEU A 135 -0.06 0.54 1.45
N ASP A 136 -1.38 0.54 1.59
CA ASP A 136 -2.30 0.77 0.48
C ASP A 136 -2.16 2.19 -0.09
N MET A 137 -2.02 3.20 0.77
CA MET A 137 -1.71 4.57 0.35
C MET A 137 -0.40 4.65 -0.44
N LEU A 138 0.68 3.98 0.03
CA LEU A 138 1.96 3.96 -0.69
C LEU A 138 1.85 3.30 -2.08
N MET A 139 1.07 2.24 -2.21
CA MET A 139 0.86 1.55 -3.49
C MET A 139 0.10 2.40 -4.51
N LYS A 140 -0.82 3.26 -4.04
CA LYS A 140 -1.66 4.12 -4.88
C LYS A 140 -1.05 5.50 -5.15
N ALA A 141 -0.15 5.95 -4.29
CA ALA A 141 0.45 7.27 -4.36
C ALA A 141 1.31 7.47 -5.63
N VAL A 142 1.30 8.71 -6.14
CA VAL A 142 2.32 9.21 -7.08
C VAL A 142 3.66 9.37 -6.34
N PRO A 143 4.81 9.42 -7.04
CA PRO A 143 6.13 9.47 -6.40
C PRO A 143 6.27 10.58 -5.35
N ALA A 144 5.85 11.81 -5.67
CA ALA A 144 5.96 12.95 -4.74
C ALA A 144 5.15 12.75 -3.44
N VAL A 145 3.95 12.16 -3.54
CA VAL A 145 3.11 11.84 -2.38
C VAL A 145 3.71 10.69 -1.58
N ALA A 146 4.25 9.66 -2.23
CA ALA A 146 4.88 8.53 -1.55
C ALA A 146 6.12 8.94 -0.75
N ASP A 147 6.95 9.83 -1.32
CA ASP A 147 8.13 10.36 -0.60
C ASP A 147 7.70 11.17 0.63
N ARG A 148 6.62 11.95 0.51
CA ARG A 148 6.02 12.66 1.65
C ARG A 148 5.49 11.71 2.73
N LEU A 149 4.77 10.65 2.34
CA LEU A 149 4.26 9.62 3.26
C LEU A 149 5.40 8.88 3.99
N ARG A 150 6.51 8.61 3.30
CA ARG A 150 7.71 8.01 3.92
C ARG A 150 8.39 8.95 4.90
N ALA A 151 8.53 10.23 4.53
CA ALA A 151 9.13 11.24 5.40
C ALA A 151 8.33 11.42 6.70
N ALA A 152 7.00 11.45 6.62
CA ALA A 152 6.13 11.53 7.79
C ALA A 152 6.30 10.33 8.74
N ALA A 153 6.51 9.12 8.19
CA ALA A 153 6.73 7.92 9.00
C ALA A 153 8.12 7.87 9.67
N ALA A 154 9.12 8.55 9.09
CA ALA A 154 10.48 8.62 9.64
C ALA A 154 10.64 9.72 10.70
N ALA A 155 9.70 10.67 10.78
CA ALA A 155 9.73 11.72 11.78
C ALA A 155 9.43 11.16 13.18
N PRO A 156 10.26 11.46 14.21
CA PRO A 156 9.92 11.11 15.58
C PRO A 156 8.62 11.81 15.99
N PRO A 157 7.78 11.20 16.85
CA PRO A 157 6.60 11.88 17.37
C PRO A 157 7.05 13.16 18.07
N VAL A 158 6.60 14.31 17.55
CA VAL A 158 6.83 15.60 18.20
C VAL A 158 6.17 15.52 19.57
N PRO A 159 6.90 15.70 20.69
CA PRO A 159 6.26 15.74 21.99
C PRO A 159 5.25 16.88 21.97
N GLN A 160 3.97 16.54 22.16
CA GLN A 160 2.95 17.56 22.35
C GLN A 160 3.34 18.32 23.62
N ALA A 161 3.73 19.58 23.47
CA ALA A 161 3.97 20.46 24.59
C ALA A 161 2.63 20.60 25.34
N GLU A 162 2.53 19.94 26.48
CA GLU A 162 1.46 20.19 27.46
C GLU A 162 1.55 21.67 27.86
N GLY A 163 0.45 22.39 27.65
CA GLY A 163 0.26 23.78 28.10
C GLY A 163 -0.16 23.86 29.55
#